data_AF-A0A535SR00-F1
#
_entry.id   AF-A0A535SR00-F1
#
_cell.length_a   1.000
_cell.length_b   1.000
_cell.length_c   1.000
_cell.angle_alpha   90.00
_cell.angle_beta   90.00
_cell.angle_gamma   90.00
#
_symmetry.space_group_name_H-M   'P 1'
#
loop_
_entity.id
_entity.type
_entity.pdbx_description
1 polymer ?
#
loop_
_entity_poly.entity_id
_entity_poly.type
_entity_poly.pdbx_seq_one_letter_code
_entity_poly.pdbx_strand_id
1 'polypeptide(L)'
;MAIAKIALRDKEHLAALHPNGKGLIMNTLHWPDEIRSTEGLKGLEDEVKINPKELEMAKALIESLADSFDPSRYKDNYREAVMKVVRAKAEGEVIEAPEAPQPAKVMDLMEALRQSVAQAKKQRAGREKPAAETKRRRKAS
;
A
#
# COMPACT_ATOMS: atom_id res chain seq x y z
N MET A 1 1.89 20.03 -19.40
CA MET A 1 3.01 19.10 -19.14
C MET A 1 4.15 19.51 -20.05
N ALA A 2 5.36 19.63 -19.53
CA ALA A 2 6.56 19.97 -20.30
C ALA A 2 7.61 18.88 -20.10
N ILE A 3 8.35 18.55 -21.16
CA ILE A 3 9.51 17.64 -21.10
C ILE A 3 10.77 18.49 -21.02
N ALA A 4 11.65 18.15 -20.10
CA ALA A 4 12.91 18.86 -19.90
C ALA A 4 14.05 17.86 -19.64
N LYS A 5 15.28 18.28 -19.93
CA LYS A 5 16.49 17.65 -19.41
C LYS A 5 16.96 18.48 -18.23
N ILE A 6 17.28 17.81 -17.12
CA ILE A 6 17.77 18.45 -15.90
C ILE A 6 19.07 17.78 -15.47
N ALA A 7 20.00 18.55 -14.93
CA ALA A 7 21.16 18.00 -14.23
C ALA A 7 20.81 17.86 -12.75
N LEU A 8 20.81 16.64 -12.23
CA LEU A 8 20.63 16.36 -10.81
C LEU A 8 21.94 15.77 -10.27
N ARG A 9 22.61 16.53 -9.41
CA ARG A 9 23.96 16.19 -8.91
C ARG A 9 24.96 16.08 -10.06
N ASP A 10 25.41 14.86 -10.36
CA ASP A 10 26.46 14.52 -11.32
C ASP A 10 25.92 13.93 -12.63
N LYS A 11 24.59 13.80 -12.78
CA LYS A 11 23.97 13.14 -13.95
C LYS A 11 22.82 13.93 -14.55
N GLU A 12 22.67 13.81 -15.87
CA GLU A 12 21.52 14.34 -16.59
C GLU A 12 20.35 13.34 -16.55
N HIS A 13 19.16 13.85 -16.27
CA HIS A 13 17.91 13.10 -16.23
C HIS A 13 16.90 13.73 -17.18
N LEU A 14 16.12 12.88 -17.85
CA LEU A 14 14.90 13.32 -18.51
C LEU A 14 13.82 13.53 -17.44
N ALA A 15 13.01 14.58 -17.54
CA ALA A 15 11.97 14.89 -16.58
C ALA A 15 10.70 15.42 -17.24
N ALA A 16 9.55 15.05 -16.67
CA ALA A 16 8.25 15.61 -16.98
C ALA A 16 7.83 16.59 -15.87
N LEU A 17 7.50 17.81 -16.27
CA LEU A 17 7.04 18.87 -15.39
C LEU A 17 5.53 19.10 -15.55
N HIS A 18 4.83 19.10 -14.43
CA HIS A 18 3.39 19.34 -14.34
C HIS A 18 3.11 20.53 -13.44
N PRO A 19 2.34 21.55 -13.89
CA PRO A 19 1.84 22.58 -12.98
C PRO A 19 0.89 21.96 -11.96
N ASN A 20 1.08 22.30 -10.69
CA ASN A 20 0.24 21.84 -9.59
C ASN A 20 0.00 23.00 -8.61
N GLY A 21 -1.18 23.62 -8.69
CA GLY A 21 -1.51 24.80 -7.91
C GLY A 21 -0.51 25.93 -8.12
N LYS A 22 0.18 26.35 -7.06
CA LYS A 22 1.22 27.40 -7.09
C LYS A 22 2.64 26.86 -7.34
N GLY A 23 2.80 25.56 -7.52
CA GLY A 23 4.09 24.90 -7.69
C GLY A 23 4.14 24.01 -8.94
N LEU A 24 5.25 23.27 -9.04
CA LEU A 24 5.49 22.30 -10.10
C LEU A 24 5.74 20.93 -9.46
N ILE A 25 5.13 19.89 -10.02
CA ILE A 25 5.51 18.49 -9.79
C ILE A 25 6.49 18.12 -10.89
N MET A 26 7.62 17.53 -10.50
CA MET A 26 8.64 17.03 -11.42
C MET A 26 8.78 15.52 -11.24
N ASN A 27 8.49 14.78 -12.32
CA ASN A 27 8.69 13.34 -12.38
C ASN A 27 9.95 13.07 -13.22
N THR A 28 10.96 12.44 -12.63
CA THR A 28 12.11 11.94 -13.38
C THR A 28 11.69 10.74 -14.22
N LEU A 29 12.08 10.73 -15.48
CA LEU A 29 11.78 9.69 -16.45
C LEU A 29 13.03 8.84 -16.69
N HIS A 30 12.80 7.57 -17.00
CA HIS A 30 13.84 6.68 -17.50
C HIS A 30 14.21 7.03 -18.95
N TRP A 31 15.49 6.92 -19.29
CA TRP A 31 15.94 7.00 -20.67
C TRP A 31 15.53 5.74 -21.45
N PRO A 32 15.42 5.79 -22.80
CA PRO A 32 15.02 4.64 -23.59
C PRO A 32 15.88 3.39 -23.37
N ASP A 33 17.17 3.56 -23.13
CA ASP A 33 18.14 2.50 -22.84
C ASP A 33 18.02 1.93 -21.41
N GLU A 34 17.38 2.65 -20.48
CA GLU A 34 17.08 2.15 -19.12
C GLU A 34 15.80 1.31 -19.08
N ILE A 35 14.98 1.37 -20.13
CA ILE A 35 13.73 0.62 -20.23
C ILE A 35 14.04 -0.78 -20.77
N ARG A 36 13.73 -1.81 -19.97
CA ARG A 36 13.87 -3.21 -20.40
C ARG A 36 12.73 -3.60 -21.34
N SER A 37 13.08 -4.28 -22.44
CA SER A 37 12.11 -4.85 -23.38
C SER A 37 11.25 -5.93 -22.70
N THR A 38 9.97 -5.95 -23.06
CA THR A 38 9.01 -6.99 -22.63
C THR A 38 9.00 -8.21 -23.55
N GLU A 39 9.74 -8.20 -24.67
CA GLU A 39 9.72 -9.26 -25.70
C GLU A 39 10.16 -10.63 -25.18
N GLY A 40 10.92 -10.69 -24.07
CA GLY A 40 11.33 -11.95 -23.44
C GLY A 40 10.37 -12.49 -22.38
N LEU A 41 9.28 -11.77 -22.08
CA LEU A 41 8.34 -12.14 -21.03
C LEU A 41 7.26 -13.07 -21.60
N LYS A 42 7.42 -14.36 -21.34
CA LYS A 42 6.43 -15.38 -21.70
C LYS A 42 5.09 -15.11 -20.98
N GLY A 43 3.98 -15.27 -21.70
CA GLY A 43 2.62 -15.17 -21.15
C GLY A 43 1.99 -13.76 -21.18
N LEU A 44 2.65 -12.76 -21.78
CA LEU A 44 2.04 -11.45 -22.05
C LEU A 44 1.26 -11.38 -23.37
N GLU A 45 1.48 -12.36 -24.25
CA GLU A 45 0.93 -12.41 -25.61
C GLU A 45 -0.47 -13.05 -25.65
N ASP A 46 -0.81 -13.81 -24.60
CA ASP A 46 -2.04 -14.58 -24.52
C ASP A 46 -3.20 -13.72 -24.02
N GLU A 47 -4.30 -13.70 -24.78
CA GLU A 47 -5.54 -13.10 -24.32
C GLU A 47 -6.14 -13.97 -23.20
N VAL A 48 -5.97 -13.54 -21.96
CA VAL A 48 -6.43 -14.29 -20.78
C VAL A 48 -7.95 -14.22 -20.66
N LYS A 49 -8.62 -15.36 -20.83
CA LYS A 49 -10.06 -15.50 -20.54
C LYS A 49 -10.29 -15.57 -19.04
N ILE A 50 -10.81 -14.48 -18.46
CA ILE A 50 -11.13 -14.40 -17.03
C ILE A 50 -12.55 -14.90 -16.77
N ASN A 51 -12.72 -15.79 -15.79
CA ASN A 51 -14.03 -16.26 -15.36
C ASN A 51 -14.78 -15.14 -14.61
N PRO A 52 -16.03 -14.80 -15.00
CA PRO A 52 -16.81 -13.76 -14.32
C PRO A 52 -16.97 -13.98 -12.80
N LYS A 53 -17.09 -15.22 -12.34
CA LYS A 53 -17.23 -15.53 -10.91
C LYS A 53 -15.95 -15.22 -10.12
N GLU A 54 -14.80 -15.46 -10.72
CA GLU A 54 -13.49 -15.17 -10.11
C GLU A 54 -13.25 -13.66 -10.04
N LEU A 55 -13.63 -12.93 -11.11
CA LEU A 55 -13.55 -11.48 -11.14
C LEU A 55 -14.41 -10.83 -10.04
N GLU A 56 -15.66 -11.28 -9.89
CA GLU A 56 -16.55 -10.80 -8.83
C GLU A 56 -16.01 -11.09 -7.42
N MET A 57 -15.43 -12.28 -7.23
CA MET A 57 -14.78 -12.63 -5.96
C MET A 57 -13.56 -11.73 -5.67
N ALA A 58 -12.72 -11.48 -6.67
CA ALA A 58 -11.56 -10.60 -6.54
C ALA A 58 -11.96 -9.16 -6.22
N LYS A 59 -12.99 -8.63 -6.89
CA LYS A 59 -13.54 -7.29 -6.57
C LYS A 59 -14.03 -7.21 -5.15
N ALA A 60 -14.84 -8.17 -4.70
CA ALA A 60 -15.36 -8.19 -3.33
C ALA A 60 -14.23 -8.24 -2.28
N LEU A 61 -13.13 -8.95 -2.57
CA LEU A 61 -11.96 -8.95 -1.72
C LEU A 61 -11.25 -7.59 -1.70
N ILE A 62 -10.97 -7.01 -2.87
CA ILE A 62 -10.32 -5.70 -2.99
C ILE A 62 -11.14 -4.66 -2.23
N GLU A 63 -12.46 -4.63 -2.44
CA GLU A 63 -13.35 -3.72 -1.72
C GLU A 63 -13.29 -3.95 -0.21
N SER A 64 -13.21 -5.20 0.24
CA SER A 64 -13.13 -5.54 1.66
C SER A 64 -11.83 -5.10 2.34
N LEU A 65 -10.73 -5.03 1.58
CA LEU A 65 -9.40 -4.61 2.04
C LEU A 65 -9.11 -3.14 1.74
N ALA A 66 -9.89 -2.51 0.87
CA ALA A 66 -9.72 -1.11 0.50
C ALA A 66 -9.98 -0.20 1.70
N ASP A 67 -9.11 0.80 1.83
CA ASP A 67 -9.16 1.83 2.86
C ASP A 67 -8.72 3.17 2.24
N SER A 68 -9.01 4.27 2.93
CA SER A 68 -8.52 5.59 2.55
C SER A 68 -7.00 5.65 2.64
N PHE A 69 -6.36 6.18 1.60
CA PHE A 69 -4.92 6.39 1.60
C PHE A 69 -4.58 7.61 2.47
N ASP A 70 -3.97 7.35 3.62
CA ASP A 70 -3.41 8.37 4.50
C ASP A 70 -1.88 8.25 4.52
N PRO A 71 -1.14 9.18 3.87
CA PRO A 71 0.31 9.17 3.85
C PRO A 71 0.96 9.18 5.23
N SER A 72 0.29 9.73 6.25
CA SER A 72 0.85 9.86 7.61
C SER A 72 1.00 8.51 8.34
N ARG A 73 0.31 7.47 7.85
CA ARG A 73 0.42 6.10 8.38
C ARG A 73 1.73 5.42 8.00
N TYR A 74 2.44 5.93 7.00
CA TYR A 74 3.69 5.34 6.52
C TYR A 74 4.87 6.01 7.19
N LYS A 75 5.75 5.19 7.79
CA LYS A 75 6.93 5.67 8.49
C LYS A 75 8.19 5.04 7.92
N ASP A 76 9.29 5.76 8.07
CA ASP A 76 10.62 5.26 7.75
C ASP A 76 11.09 4.30 8.85
N ASN A 77 10.70 3.03 8.70
CA ASN A 77 11.05 1.97 9.64
C ASN A 77 12.56 1.80 9.79
N TYR A 78 13.34 2.09 8.73
CA TYR A 78 14.79 2.02 8.78
C TYR A 78 15.35 3.11 9.70
N ARG A 79 14.93 4.36 9.50
CA ARG A 79 15.30 5.47 10.38
C ARG A 79 14.90 5.19 11.82
N GLU A 80 13.68 4.70 12.07
CA GLU A 80 13.24 4.36 13.43
C GLU A 80 14.11 3.27 14.07
N ALA A 81 14.42 2.20 13.33
CA ALA A 81 15.28 1.12 13.81
C ALA A 81 16.70 1.61 14.14
N VAL A 82 17.29 2.44 13.27
CA VAL A 82 18.61 3.04 13.51
C VAL A 82 18.57 3.94 14.74
N MET A 83 17.55 4.79 14.89
CA MET A 83 17.42 5.66 16.06
C MET A 83 17.26 4.86 17.36
N LYS A 84 16.55 3.72 17.33
CA LYS A 84 16.44 2.81 18.48
C LYS A 84 17.80 2.25 18.88
N VAL A 85 18.59 1.79 17.91
CA VAL A 85 19.96 1.29 18.12
C VAL A 85 20.87 2.38 18.69
N VAL A 86 20.78 3.61 18.16
CA VAL A 86 21.58 4.75 18.65
C VAL A 86 21.26 5.05 20.12
N ARG A 87 19.98 5.06 20.50
CA ARG A 87 19.56 5.29 21.90
C ARG A 87 20.01 4.17 22.83
N ALA A 88 19.79 2.91 22.45
CA ALA A 88 20.24 1.76 23.23
C ALA A 88 21.76 1.78 23.46
N LYS A 89 22.55 2.13 22.43
CA LYS A 89 24.01 2.31 22.59
C LYS A 89 24.37 3.48 23.50
N ALA A 90 23.64 4.59 23.44
CA ALA A 90 23.87 5.74 24.30
C ALA A 90 23.54 5.43 25.78
N GLU A 91 22.57 4.56 26.03
CA GLU A 91 22.13 4.11 27.36
C GLU A 91 22.94 2.90 27.87
N GLY A 92 23.84 2.34 27.05
CA GLY A 92 24.72 1.22 27.43
C GLY A 92 24.07 -0.17 27.34
N GLU A 93 22.93 -0.30 26.67
CA GLU A 93 22.21 -1.56 26.51
C GLU A 93 22.84 -2.46 25.43
N VAL A 94 22.79 -3.78 25.65
CA VAL A 94 23.22 -4.79 24.67
C VAL A 94 22.11 -4.98 23.64
N ILE A 95 22.43 -4.78 22.37
CA ILE A 95 21.46 -4.91 21.28
C ILE A 95 21.52 -6.34 20.74
N GLU A 96 20.47 -7.11 20.99
CA GLU A 96 20.30 -8.45 20.41
C GLU A 96 19.68 -8.36 19.00
N ALA A 97 20.17 -9.22 18.10
CA ALA A 97 19.60 -9.34 16.77
C ALA A 97 18.20 -10.00 16.84
N PRO A 98 17.20 -9.51 16.08
CA PRO A 98 15.90 -10.17 16.02
C PRO A 98 16.04 -11.62 15.52
N GLU A 99 15.26 -12.54 16.09
CA GLU A 99 15.14 -13.90 15.58
C GLU A 99 14.64 -13.90 14.13
N ALA A 100 15.17 -14.83 13.33
CA ALA A 100 14.75 -15.01 11.95
C ALA A 100 13.28 -15.46 11.89
N PRO A 101 12.44 -14.89 11.00
CA PRO A 101 11.05 -15.30 10.88
C PRO A 101 10.95 -16.77 10.46
N GLN A 102 10.08 -17.52 11.13
CA GLN A 102 9.82 -18.91 10.79
C GLN A 102 9.05 -19.01 9.45
N PRO A 103 9.32 -20.04 8.63
CA PRO A 103 8.59 -20.25 7.39
C PRO A 103 7.10 -20.49 7.66
N ALA A 104 6.24 -19.66 7.07
CA ALA A 104 4.80 -19.82 7.18
C ALA A 104 4.33 -21.10 6.47
N LYS A 105 3.49 -21.90 7.14
CA LYS A 105 2.90 -23.12 6.57
C LYS A 105 1.81 -22.72 5.58
N VAL A 106 2.11 -22.82 4.29
CA VAL A 106 1.15 -22.56 3.21
C VAL A 106 0.15 -23.71 3.17
N MET A 107 -1.05 -23.51 3.73
CA MET A 107 -2.20 -24.36 3.45
C MET A 107 -3.08 -23.68 2.39
N ASP A 108 -3.73 -24.53 1.58
CA ASP A 108 -4.51 -24.24 0.38
C ASP A 108 -4.98 -22.77 0.26
N LEU A 109 -4.36 -22.04 -0.67
CA LEU A 109 -4.61 -20.62 -0.93
C LEU A 109 -6.09 -20.33 -1.24
N MET A 110 -6.80 -21.27 -1.86
CA MET A 110 -8.22 -21.10 -2.18
C MET A 110 -9.10 -21.19 -0.93
N GLU A 111 -8.75 -22.05 0.02
CA GLU A 111 -9.43 -22.13 1.30
C GLU A 111 -9.13 -20.89 2.15
N ALA A 112 -7.85 -20.50 2.24
CA ALA A 112 -7.42 -19.28 2.93
C ALA A 112 -8.14 -18.04 2.38
N LEU A 113 -8.26 -17.92 1.06
CA LEU A 113 -8.97 -16.81 0.40
C LEU A 113 -10.46 -16.77 0.78
N ARG A 114 -11.14 -17.91 0.72
CA ARG A 114 -12.57 -18.01 1.09
C ARG A 114 -12.78 -17.63 2.55
N GLN A 115 -11.89 -18.05 3.44
CA GLN A 115 -11.91 -17.70 4.86
C GLN A 115 -11.72 -16.19 5.07
N SER A 116 -10.74 -15.56 4.38
CA SER A 116 -10.52 -14.11 4.47
C SER A 116 -11.74 -13.30 4.01
N VAL A 117 -12.39 -13.68 2.89
CA VAL A 117 -13.62 -13.00 2.41
C VAL A 117 -14.78 -13.17 3.39
N ALA A 118 -14.96 -14.37 3.96
CA ALA A 118 -16.01 -14.61 4.94
C ALA A 118 -15.79 -13.81 6.24
N GLN A 119 -14.54 -13.69 6.69
CA GLN A 119 -14.18 -12.90 7.86
C GLN A 119 -14.41 -11.41 7.63
N ALA A 120 -14.01 -10.88 6.47
CA ALA A 120 -14.21 -9.48 6.13
C ALA A 120 -15.71 -9.09 6.05
N LYS A 121 -16.56 -9.98 5.50
CA LYS A 121 -18.03 -9.80 5.52
C LYS A 121 -18.60 -9.74 6.94
N LYS A 122 -18.14 -10.61 7.85
CA LYS A 122 -18.57 -10.61 9.27
C LYS A 122 -18.15 -9.34 10.01
N GLN A 123 -16.96 -8.81 9.73
CA GLN A 123 -16.47 -7.57 10.36
C GLN A 123 -17.26 -6.33 9.92
N ARG A 124 -17.70 -6.27 8.66
CA ARG A 124 -18.60 -5.20 8.17
C ARG A 124 -19.97 -5.24 8.83
N ALA A 125 -20.58 -6.42 8.96
CA ALA A 125 -21.89 -6.59 9.61
C ALA A 125 -21.87 -6.24 11.12
N GLY A 126 -20.71 -6.30 11.79
CA GLY A 126 -20.55 -5.93 13.19
C GLY A 126 -20.45 -4.41 13.44
N ARG A 127 -20.17 -3.60 12.42
CA ARG A 127 -20.05 -2.13 12.55
C ARG A 127 -21.37 -1.38 12.36
N GLU A 128 -22.42 -2.03 11.86
CA GLU A 128 -23.77 -1.43 11.67
C GLU A 128 -24.76 -1.88 12.76
N LYS A 129 -24.46 -1.58 14.02
CA LYS A 129 -25.51 -1.50 15.06
C LYS A 129 -25.66 -0.03 15.49
N PRO A 130 -26.77 0.65 15.15
CA PRO A 130 -26.98 2.02 15.56
C PRO A 130 -27.31 2.09 17.06
N ALA A 131 -26.50 2.84 17.80
CA ALA A 131 -26.86 3.32 19.13
C ALA A 131 -27.93 4.40 18.98
N ALA A 132 -29.20 4.01 19.11
CA ALA A 132 -30.32 4.94 19.17
C ALA A 132 -31.11 4.68 20.45
N GLU A 133 -30.76 5.35 21.56
CA GLU A 133 -31.73 5.93 22.50
C GLU A 133 -31.02 6.77 23.57
N THR A 134 -31.21 8.09 23.55
CA THR A 134 -31.43 8.98 24.72
C THR A 134 -31.31 10.43 24.27
N LYS A 135 -32.42 11.04 23.82
CA LYS A 135 -32.73 12.47 24.02
C LYS A 135 -34.24 12.69 23.96
N ARG A 136 -34.94 12.32 25.03
CA ARG A 136 -36.23 12.94 25.40
C ARG A 136 -36.09 13.52 26.80
N ARG A 137 -35.77 14.81 26.90
CA ARG A 137 -36.27 15.72 27.95
C ARG A 137 -35.76 17.16 27.79
N ARG A 138 -36.70 18.11 27.92
CA ARG A 138 -36.60 19.58 28.09
C ARG A 138 -36.42 20.35 26.77
N LYS A 139 -37.25 21.33 26.39
CA LYS A 139 -38.10 22.34 27.07
C LYS A 139 -39.35 22.59 26.18
N ALA A 140 -40.56 22.98 26.58
CA ALA A 140 -41.12 23.78 27.68
C ALA A 140 -40.53 25.19 27.85
N SER A 141 -40.86 26.08 26.91
CA SER A 141 -41.42 27.44 27.10
C SER A 141 -41.52 28.12 25.74
#